data_AF-A0A7K0DHF9-F1
#
_entry.id   AF-A0A7K0DHF9-F1
#
_cell.length_a   1.000
_cell.length_b   1.000
_cell.length_c   1.000
_cell.angle_alpha   90.00
_cell.angle_beta   90.00
_cell.angle_gamma   90.00
#
_symmetry.space_group_name_H-M   'P 1'
#
loop_
_entity.id
_entity.type
_entity.pdbx_description
1 polymer ?
#
loop_
_entity_poly.entity_id
_entity_poly.type
_entity_poly.pdbx_seq_one_letter_code
_entity_poly.pdbx_strand_id
1 'polypeptide(L)'
;MVDVRRFDFAVDRAYARSVNEIVPTVRRLRIVAFAVAIVLGLSTAGLIRLGHPYSFILSVAFALGTVTALFVAVWTPHRARVDKLYAAGELVPAVVTEHNQKGLTLLALVNVAKPGAAPVYALIVRVVRALPGHRDRAGEQVPAVTVRTDFASGSIGDLRQPITPMPIAWGTRDPGVIERARSAISEVEWTLLADNITLAAKVLAAESKRLLLDPHQLPEELRG
;
A
#
# COMPACT_ATOMS: atom_id res chain seq x y z
N MET A 1 26.22 -2.05 -9.26
CA MET A 1 25.67 -2.86 -8.13
C MET A 1 24.86 -1.95 -7.20
N VAL A 2 23.54 -1.83 -7.42
CA VAL A 2 22.67 -0.97 -6.60
C VAL A 2 22.34 -1.71 -5.30
N ASP A 3 22.91 -1.23 -4.19
CA ASP A 3 22.72 -1.81 -2.87
C ASP A 3 21.31 -1.51 -2.35
N VAL A 4 20.61 -2.53 -1.83
CA VAL A 4 19.23 -2.40 -1.35
C VAL A 4 19.25 -1.59 -0.06
N ARG A 5 18.91 -0.30 -0.14
CA ARG A 5 18.91 0.63 1.01
C ARG A 5 17.76 0.32 1.96
N ARG A 6 18.05 -0.47 3.00
CA ARG A 6 17.12 -0.68 4.12
C ARG A 6 17.24 0.47 5.11
N PHE A 7 16.10 1.06 5.47
CA PHE A 7 16.03 2.16 6.43
C PHE A 7 15.20 1.71 7.65
N ASP A 8 15.85 1.60 8.81
CA ASP A 8 15.19 1.24 10.06
C ASP A 8 14.88 2.48 10.90
N PHE A 9 13.67 2.56 11.44
CA PHE A 9 13.25 3.64 12.32
C PHE A 9 12.18 3.17 13.31
N ALA A 10 12.14 3.82 14.48
CA ALA A 10 11.11 3.57 15.48
C ALA A 10 9.75 4.08 14.98
N VAL A 11 8.88 3.16 14.55
CA VAL A 11 7.53 3.47 14.07
C VAL A 11 6.63 3.80 15.28
N ASP A 12 6.02 4.99 15.29
CA ASP A 12 4.95 5.31 16.22
C ASP A 12 3.66 4.60 15.76
N ARG A 13 3.36 3.47 16.40
CA ARG A 13 2.21 2.61 16.07
C ARG A 13 0.85 3.27 16.26
N ALA A 14 0.74 4.17 17.24
CA ALA A 14 -0.53 4.83 17.52
C ALA A 14 -0.81 5.87 16.44
N TYR A 15 0.23 6.63 16.09
CA TYR A 15 0.15 7.59 15.01
C TYR A 15 -0.01 6.94 13.63
N ALA A 16 0.79 5.92 13.32
CA ALA A 16 0.70 5.22 12.06
C ALA A 16 -0.67 4.59 11.83
N ARG A 17 -1.36 4.09 12.87
CA ARG A 17 -2.75 3.62 12.72
C ARG A 17 -3.76 4.74 12.48
N SER A 18 -3.51 5.96 12.97
CA SER A 18 -4.40 7.11 12.76
C SER A 18 -4.29 7.70 11.35
N VAL A 19 -3.10 7.64 10.73
CA VAL A 19 -2.84 8.20 9.40
C VAL A 19 -2.92 7.14 8.30
N ASN A 20 -2.68 5.86 8.62
CA ASN A 20 -2.67 4.80 7.62
C ASN A 20 -4.08 4.50 7.08
N GLU A 21 -4.26 4.79 5.79
CA GLU A 21 -5.48 4.60 5.02
C GLU A 21 -5.91 3.13 4.86
N ILE A 22 -5.06 2.17 5.23
CA ILE A 22 -5.43 0.74 5.27
C ILE A 22 -6.44 0.47 6.39
N VAL A 23 -6.39 1.23 7.50
CA VAL A 23 -7.26 1.03 8.66
C VAL A 23 -8.75 1.22 8.36
N PRO A 24 -9.20 2.29 7.65
CA PRO A 24 -10.61 2.43 7.28
C PRO A 24 -11.09 1.33 6.31
N THR A 25 -10.24 0.85 5.40
CA THR A 25 -10.60 -0.25 4.48
C THR A 25 -10.81 -1.56 5.24
N VAL A 26 -9.91 -1.90 6.16
CA VAL A 26 -10.05 -3.08 7.04
C VAL A 26 -11.26 -2.93 7.96
N ARG A 27 -11.53 -1.73 8.51
CA ARG A 27 -12.71 -1.45 9.33
C ARG A 27 -14.01 -1.64 8.54
N ARG A 28 -14.09 -1.15 7.31
CA ARG A 28 -15.26 -1.32 6.43
C ARG A 28 -15.49 -2.79 6.12
N LEU A 29 -14.44 -3.54 5.78
CA LEU A 29 -14.54 -4.98 5.57
C LEU A 29 -15.07 -5.70 6.81
N ARG A 30 -14.61 -5.29 8.00
CA ARG A 30 -15.10 -5.80 9.29
C ARG A 30 -16.59 -5.53 9.51
N ILE A 31 -17.04 -4.30 9.25
CA ILE A 31 -18.45 -3.91 9.40
C ILE A 31 -19.33 -4.72 8.44
N VAL A 32 -18.90 -4.88 7.19
CA VAL A 32 -19.62 -5.69 6.20
C VAL A 32 -19.65 -7.16 6.63
N ALA A 33 -18.53 -7.73 7.08
CA ALA A 33 -18.48 -9.10 7.57
C ALA A 33 -19.41 -9.31 8.78
N PHE A 34 -19.48 -8.34 9.70
CA PHE A 34 -20.38 -8.38 10.85
C PHE A 34 -21.85 -8.28 10.44
N ALA A 35 -22.18 -7.39 9.50
CA ALA A 35 -23.53 -7.25 8.97
C ALA A 35 -23.99 -8.54 8.27
N VAL A 36 -23.12 -9.15 7.44
CA VAL A 36 -23.39 -10.43 6.80
C VAL A 36 -23.59 -11.52 7.85
N ALA A 37 -22.73 -11.60 8.87
CA ALA A 37 -22.89 -12.58 9.96
C ALA A 37 -24.23 -12.42 10.70
N ILE A 38 -24.69 -11.20 10.97
CA ILE A 38 -25.99 -10.94 11.59
C ILE A 38 -27.13 -11.40 10.67
N VAL A 39 -27.09 -11.03 9.39
CA VAL A 39 -28.12 -11.44 8.42
C VAL A 39 -28.19 -12.96 8.32
N LEU A 40 -27.04 -13.63 8.18
CA LEU A 40 -26.98 -15.08 8.10
C LEU A 40 -27.50 -15.75 9.39
N GLY A 41 -27.11 -15.24 10.56
CA GLY A 41 -27.58 -15.75 11.85
C GLY A 41 -29.09 -15.59 12.05
N LEU A 42 -29.66 -14.45 11.65
CA LEU A 42 -31.11 -14.21 11.70
C LEU A 42 -31.86 -15.10 10.71
N SER A 43 -31.32 -15.29 9.49
CA SER A 43 -31.88 -16.23 8.51
C SER A 43 -31.84 -17.67 9.02
N THR A 44 -30.76 -18.11 9.66
CA THR A 44 -30.67 -19.40 10.34
C THR A 44 -31.77 -19.57 11.39
N ALA A 45 -31.94 -18.59 12.29
CA ALA A 45 -32.97 -18.65 13.33
C ALA A 45 -34.39 -18.71 12.75
N GLY A 46 -34.67 -17.95 11.69
CA GLY A 46 -35.94 -17.98 10.96
C GLY A 46 -36.21 -19.33 10.29
N LEU A 47 -35.19 -19.93 9.67
CA LEU A 47 -35.29 -21.23 9.02
C LEU A 47 -35.55 -22.36 10.02
N ILE A 48 -34.91 -22.34 11.19
CA ILE A 48 -35.15 -23.31 12.26
C ILE A 48 -36.60 -23.21 12.76
N ARG A 49 -37.14 -21.99 12.88
CA ARG A 49 -38.54 -21.76 13.30
C ARG A 49 -39.58 -22.29 12.30
N LEU A 50 -39.24 -22.37 11.01
CA LEU A 50 -40.12 -22.89 9.97
C LEU A 50 -40.37 -24.41 10.08
N GLY A 51 -39.51 -25.16 10.78
CA GLY A 51 -39.73 -26.58 11.08
C GLY A 51 -39.70 -27.55 9.89
N HIS A 52 -39.39 -27.09 8.67
CA HIS A 52 -39.30 -27.93 7.47
C HIS A 52 -37.95 -28.66 7.39
N PRO A 53 -37.90 -29.93 6.90
CA PRO A 53 -36.68 -30.72 6.84
C PRO A 53 -35.58 -30.10 5.94
N TYR A 54 -35.97 -29.43 4.85
CA TYR A 54 -35.02 -28.69 3.99
C TYR A 54 -34.46 -27.42 4.65
N SER A 55 -35.19 -26.83 5.60
CA SER A 55 -34.75 -25.65 6.35
C SER A 55 -33.60 -25.97 7.30
N PHE A 56 -33.46 -27.22 7.75
CA PHE A 56 -32.37 -27.66 8.61
C PHE A 56 -31.02 -27.69 7.88
N ILE A 57 -31.01 -28.21 6.65
CA ILE A 57 -29.80 -28.25 5.81
C ILE A 57 -29.35 -26.83 5.46
N LEU A 58 -30.30 -25.95 5.13
CA LEU A 58 -30.00 -24.55 4.81
C LEU A 58 -29.50 -23.78 6.04
N SER A 59 -30.05 -24.05 7.22
CA SER A 59 -29.60 -23.49 8.50
C SER A 59 -28.13 -23.82 8.79
N VAL A 60 -27.70 -25.06 8.54
CA VAL A 60 -26.30 -25.50 8.74
C VAL A 60 -25.35 -24.76 7.79
N ALA A 61 -25.73 -24.59 6.52
CA ALA A 61 -24.92 -23.83 5.55
C ALA A 61 -24.75 -22.36 5.98
N PHE A 62 -25.82 -21.73 6.47
CA PHE A 62 -25.78 -20.34 6.97
C PHE A 62 -24.98 -20.21 8.28
N ALA A 63 -25.05 -21.20 9.17
CA ALA A 63 -24.23 -21.25 10.38
C ALA A 63 -22.73 -21.34 10.04
N LEU A 64 -22.37 -22.18 9.06
CA LEU A 64 -20.99 -22.31 8.59
C LEU A 64 -20.50 -21.00 7.95
N GLY A 65 -21.34 -20.33 7.16
CA GLY A 65 -21.05 -19.00 6.60
C GLY A 65 -20.82 -17.95 7.68
N THR A 66 -21.59 -17.99 8.77
CA THR A 66 -21.47 -17.09 9.92
C THR A 66 -20.13 -17.29 10.64
N VAL A 67 -19.76 -18.54 10.93
CA VAL A 67 -18.46 -18.88 11.56
C VAL A 67 -17.31 -18.42 10.67
N THR A 68 -17.39 -18.67 9.37
CA THR A 68 -16.35 -18.26 8.40
C THR A 68 -16.22 -16.73 8.34
N ALA A 69 -17.33 -15.99 8.31
CA ALA A 69 -17.32 -14.53 8.31
C ALA A 69 -16.74 -13.94 9.61
N LEU A 70 -17.10 -14.51 10.77
CA LEU A 70 -16.55 -14.13 12.06
C LEU A 70 -15.06 -14.44 12.16
N PHE A 71 -14.63 -15.60 11.66
CA PHE A 71 -13.22 -15.97 11.60
C PHE A 71 -12.40 -14.96 10.79
N VAL A 72 -12.86 -14.58 9.60
CA VAL A 72 -12.23 -13.51 8.81
C VAL A 72 -12.20 -12.20 9.59
N ALA A 73 -13.31 -11.77 10.19
CA ALA A 73 -13.39 -10.53 10.94
C ALA A 73 -12.43 -10.46 12.14
N VAL A 74 -12.17 -11.58 12.81
CA VAL A 74 -11.26 -11.67 13.96
C VAL A 74 -9.80 -11.81 13.52
N TRP A 75 -9.53 -12.56 12.45
CA TRP A 75 -8.17 -12.91 12.01
C TRP A 75 -7.48 -11.82 11.18
N THR A 76 -8.22 -11.08 10.33
CA THR A 76 -7.67 -10.01 9.47
C THR A 76 -6.77 -9.00 10.21
N PRO A 77 -7.11 -8.45 11.40
CA PRO A 77 -6.27 -7.47 12.07
C PRO A 77 -4.96 -8.04 12.63
N HIS A 78 -4.88 -9.35 12.88
CA HIS A 78 -3.70 -9.94 13.54
C HIS A 78 -2.47 -10.04 12.61
N ARG A 79 -2.68 -10.03 11.28
CA ARG A 79 -1.61 -10.05 10.28
C ARG A 79 -1.11 -8.67 9.85
N ALA A 80 -1.82 -7.59 10.17
CA ALA A 80 -1.43 -6.22 9.80
C ALA A 80 -0.47 -5.59 10.83
N ARG A 81 0.66 -6.25 11.15
CA ARG A 81 1.70 -5.62 11.97
C ARG A 81 2.44 -4.58 11.13
N VAL A 82 1.96 -3.34 11.22
CA VAL A 82 2.46 -2.15 10.51
C VAL A 82 4.00 -2.02 10.64
N ASP A 83 4.58 -2.36 11.78
CA ASP A 83 6.04 -2.26 12.01
C ASP A 83 6.86 -3.14 11.06
N LYS A 84 6.39 -4.37 10.78
CA LYS A 84 7.11 -5.29 9.88
C LYS A 84 7.01 -4.84 8.42
N LEU A 85 6.00 -4.06 8.08
CA LEU A 85 5.81 -3.52 6.73
C LEU A 85 6.81 -2.40 6.44
N TYR A 86 7.07 -1.52 7.41
CA TYR A 86 8.08 -0.46 7.27
C TYR A 86 9.52 -1.00 7.37
N ALA A 87 9.80 -1.94 8.28
CA ALA A 87 11.16 -2.48 8.48
C ALA A 87 11.67 -3.37 7.35
N ALA A 88 10.78 -3.95 6.53
CA ALA A 88 11.16 -4.82 5.41
C ALA A 88 11.25 -4.07 4.07
N GLY A 89 10.87 -2.80 4.04
CA GLY A 89 10.81 -2.00 2.83
C GLY A 89 12.15 -1.39 2.44
N GLU A 90 12.34 -1.22 1.14
CA GLU A 90 13.44 -0.43 0.56
C GLU A 90 13.04 1.05 0.51
N LEU A 91 13.98 1.92 0.86
CA LEU A 91 13.80 3.37 0.80
C LEU A 91 13.77 3.84 -0.65
N VAL A 92 12.75 4.63 -1.00
CA VAL A 92 12.50 5.10 -2.36
C VAL A 92 12.12 6.59 -2.39
N PRO A 93 12.49 7.32 -3.45
CA PRO A 93 12.03 8.70 -3.64
C PRO A 93 10.57 8.73 -4.08
N ALA A 94 9.80 9.65 -3.51
CA ALA A 94 8.49 10.03 -4.00
C ALA A 94 8.32 11.56 -4.04
N VAL A 95 7.59 12.08 -5.01
CA VAL A 95 7.26 13.51 -5.13
C VAL A 95 5.75 13.70 -5.18
N VAL A 96 5.28 14.80 -4.60
CA VAL A 96 3.90 15.25 -4.79
C VAL A 96 3.78 15.82 -6.19
N THR A 97 2.78 15.38 -6.96
CA THR A 97 2.59 15.84 -8.35
C THR A 97 1.46 16.82 -8.46
N GLU A 98 0.28 16.47 -7.95
CA GLU A 98 -0.91 17.30 -8.01
C GLU A 98 -1.80 17.07 -6.79
N HIS A 99 -2.51 18.12 -6.39
CA HIS A 99 -3.58 18.03 -5.42
C HIS A 99 -4.92 17.88 -6.16
N ASN A 100 -5.62 16.78 -5.90
CA ASN A 100 -6.93 16.48 -6.48
C ASN A 100 -8.01 16.51 -5.39
N GLN A 101 -9.29 16.52 -5.78
CA GLN A 101 -10.43 16.50 -4.86
C GLN A 101 -10.44 15.27 -3.92
N LYS A 102 -9.75 14.19 -4.31
CA LYS A 102 -9.63 12.94 -3.53
C LYS A 102 -8.41 12.91 -2.59
N GLY A 103 -7.51 13.89 -2.69
CA GLY A 103 -6.24 13.95 -1.97
C GLY A 103 -5.05 14.33 -2.86
N LEU A 104 -3.85 14.21 -2.32
CA LEU A 104 -2.56 14.42 -2.98
C LEU A 104 -2.18 13.20 -3.81
N THR A 105 -1.59 13.44 -4.98
CA THR A 105 -1.02 12.38 -5.82
C THR A 105 0.48 12.33 -5.61
N LEU A 106 0.98 11.16 -5.21
CA LEU A 106 2.40 10.86 -5.06
C LEU A 106 2.87 10.03 -6.26
N LEU A 107 3.97 10.45 -6.88
CA LEU A 107 4.71 9.68 -7.85
C LEU A 107 5.97 9.15 -7.19
N ALA A 108 6.17 7.83 -7.18
CA ALA A 108 7.34 7.20 -6.60
C ALA A 108 8.15 6.45 -7.66
N LEU A 109 9.47 6.49 -7.52
CA LEU A 109 10.41 5.72 -8.34
C LEU A 109 10.79 4.44 -7.59
N VAL A 110 10.51 3.29 -8.17
CA VAL A 110 10.70 1.99 -7.51
C VAL A 110 11.48 1.03 -8.39
N ASN A 111 12.52 0.40 -7.82
CA ASN A 111 13.16 -0.74 -8.44
C ASN A 111 12.31 -2.01 -8.26
N VAL A 112 11.85 -2.57 -9.37
CA VAL A 112 10.97 -3.74 -9.43
C VAL A 112 11.71 -5.02 -9.81
N ALA A 113 13.02 -4.95 -10.01
CA ALA A 113 13.85 -6.10 -10.29
C ALA A 113 13.93 -7.04 -9.07
N LYS A 114 14.14 -8.33 -9.32
CA LYS A 114 14.43 -9.30 -8.26
C LYS A 114 15.80 -8.98 -7.64
N PRO A 115 16.03 -9.29 -6.35
CA PRO A 115 17.36 -9.12 -5.75
C PRO A 115 18.40 -9.86 -6.60
N GLY A 116 19.50 -9.20 -6.96
CA GLY A 116 20.57 -9.79 -7.77
C GLY A 116 20.37 -9.74 -9.29
N ALA A 117 19.24 -9.21 -9.79
CA ALA A 117 19.04 -8.92 -11.21
C ALA A 117 19.43 -7.48 -11.56
N ALA A 118 19.60 -7.19 -12.85
CA ALA A 118 19.77 -5.82 -13.33
C ALA A 118 18.59 -4.94 -12.88
N PRO A 119 18.85 -3.70 -12.40
CA PRO A 119 17.80 -2.85 -11.86
C PRO A 119 16.80 -2.47 -12.95
N VAL A 120 15.51 -2.55 -12.61
CA VAL A 120 14.41 -2.17 -13.50
C VAL A 120 13.57 -1.16 -12.75
N TYR A 121 13.57 0.09 -13.18
CA TYR A 121 12.83 1.14 -12.50
C TYR A 121 11.43 1.30 -13.07
N ALA A 122 10.48 1.54 -12.17
CA ALA A 122 9.11 1.84 -12.51
C ALA A 122 8.62 3.06 -11.73
N LEU A 123 7.84 3.90 -12.41
CA LEU A 123 7.08 4.96 -11.79
C LEU A 123 5.74 4.39 -11.32
N ILE A 124 5.42 4.60 -10.04
CA ILE A 124 4.18 4.14 -9.42
C ILE A 124 3.46 5.35 -8.84
N VAL A 125 2.16 5.48 -9.14
CA VAL A 125 1.33 6.54 -8.57
C VAL A 125 0.51 6.04 -7.40
N ARG A 126 0.48 6.82 -6.32
CA ARG A 126 -0.40 6.61 -5.17
C ARG A 126 -1.12 7.90 -4.81
N VAL A 127 -2.45 7.82 -4.70
CA VAL A 127 -3.24 8.91 -4.12
C VAL A 127 -3.26 8.75 -2.59
N VAL A 128 -2.95 9.83 -1.87
CA VAL A 128 -2.94 9.92 -0.42
C VAL A 128 -3.80 11.09 0.04
N ARG A 129 -4.54 10.96 1.13
CA ARG A 129 -5.43 12.00 1.66
C ARG A 129 -4.71 13.03 2.52
N ALA A 130 -3.68 12.59 3.24
CA ALA A 130 -2.95 13.43 4.17
C ALA A 130 -1.48 13.05 4.17
N LEU A 131 -0.62 14.07 4.15
CA LEU A 131 0.82 13.93 4.22
C LEU A 131 1.39 14.83 5.32
N PRO A 132 1.29 14.41 6.59
CA PRO A 132 1.69 15.25 7.71
C PRO A 132 3.19 15.59 7.65
N GLY A 133 3.54 16.84 7.95
CA GLY A 133 4.95 17.29 7.94
C GLY A 133 5.51 17.60 6.55
N HIS A 134 4.70 17.51 5.50
CA HIS A 134 5.06 17.87 4.14
C HIS A 134 4.13 18.95 3.59
N ARG A 135 4.59 19.66 2.56
CA ARG A 135 3.79 20.67 1.87
C ARG A 135 2.90 20.03 0.81
N ASP A 136 1.67 20.50 0.71
CA ASP A 136 0.69 20.09 -0.31
C ASP A 136 0.97 20.77 -1.66
N ARG A 137 2.22 20.72 -2.14
CA ARG A 137 2.69 21.41 -3.34
C ARG A 137 3.37 20.44 -4.30
N ALA A 138 3.08 20.58 -5.59
CA ALA A 138 3.78 19.88 -6.66
C ALA A 138 5.30 20.08 -6.54
N GLY A 139 6.06 18.99 -6.64
CA GLY A 139 7.51 18.96 -6.48
C GLY A 139 8.00 18.79 -5.04
N GLU A 140 7.11 18.75 -4.04
CA GLU A 140 7.52 18.42 -2.67
C GLU A 140 8.14 17.02 -2.61
N GLN A 141 9.34 16.92 -2.05
CA GLN A 141 10.08 15.66 -1.88
C GLN A 141 9.59 14.92 -0.64
N VAL A 142 9.17 13.68 -0.84
CA VAL A 142 8.55 12.84 0.18
C VAL A 142 9.29 11.50 0.22
N PRO A 143 10.14 11.25 1.23
CA PRO A 143 10.80 9.96 1.34
C PRO A 143 9.76 8.89 1.69
N ALA A 144 9.78 7.79 0.95
CA ALA A 144 8.83 6.68 1.10
C ALA A 144 9.56 5.35 1.23
N VAL A 145 8.88 4.35 1.76
CA VAL A 145 9.35 2.97 1.76
C VAL A 145 8.45 2.11 0.90
N THR A 146 9.04 1.12 0.24
CA THR A 146 8.32 0.14 -0.55
C THR A 146 7.70 -0.90 0.38
N VAL A 147 6.37 -1.00 0.37
CA VAL A 147 5.65 -2.02 1.13
C VAL A 147 5.06 -3.04 0.16
N ARG A 148 5.34 -4.31 0.43
CA ARG A 148 4.70 -5.42 -0.27
C ARG A 148 3.27 -5.56 0.25
N THR A 149 2.32 -5.37 -0.63
CA THR A 149 0.91 -5.61 -0.34
C THR A 149 0.51 -6.96 -0.90
N ASP A 150 0.24 -7.92 -0.02
CA ASP A 150 -0.14 -9.30 -0.36
C ASP A 150 -1.52 -9.42 -1.04
N PHE A 151 -2.20 -8.30 -1.32
CA PHE A 151 -3.61 -8.29 -1.74
C PHE A 151 -3.86 -8.28 -3.25
N ALA A 152 -2.83 -8.11 -4.08
CA ALA A 152 -3.01 -8.16 -5.53
C ALA A 152 -2.45 -9.48 -6.10
N SER A 153 -3.38 -10.40 -6.31
CA SER A 153 -3.22 -11.61 -7.12
C SER A 153 -2.84 -11.22 -8.55
N GLY A 154 -1.62 -11.56 -8.97
CA GLY A 154 -1.17 -11.38 -10.35
C GLY A 154 0.28 -10.89 -10.44
N SER A 155 1.24 -11.82 -10.36
CA SER A 155 2.58 -11.57 -10.89
C SER A 155 2.50 -11.73 -12.40
N ILE A 156 2.70 -10.66 -13.17
CA ILE A 156 2.89 -10.76 -14.62
C ILE A 156 4.39 -10.89 -14.88
N GLY A 157 4.86 -12.11 -15.15
CA GLY A 157 6.23 -12.41 -15.57
C GLY A 157 7.31 -12.20 -14.49
N ASP A 158 8.49 -11.69 -14.91
CA ASP A 158 9.69 -11.52 -14.07
C ASP A 158 9.68 -10.28 -13.17
N LEU A 159 8.64 -9.44 -13.27
CA LEU A 159 8.50 -8.25 -12.46
C LEU A 159 8.04 -8.63 -11.04
N ARG A 160 8.63 -7.99 -10.02
CA ARG A 160 8.19 -8.19 -8.62
C ARG A 160 6.68 -7.97 -8.47
N GLN A 161 6.12 -8.67 -7.47
CA GLN A 161 4.78 -8.46 -6.91
C GLN A 161 4.43 -6.97 -6.76
N PRO A 162 3.14 -6.61 -6.73
CA PRO A 162 2.71 -5.22 -6.59
C PRO A 162 3.33 -4.56 -5.34
N ILE A 163 4.25 -3.62 -5.58
CA ILE A 163 4.91 -2.80 -4.58
C ILE A 163 4.11 -1.51 -4.43
N THR A 164 3.75 -1.16 -3.19
CA THR A 164 3.06 0.10 -2.92
C THR A 164 3.98 1.02 -2.12
N PRO A 165 4.25 2.26 -2.57
CA PRO A 165 5.00 3.22 -1.77
C PRO A 165 4.18 3.67 -0.56
N MET A 166 4.80 3.71 0.62
CA MET A 166 4.24 4.25 1.85
C MET A 166 5.14 5.37 2.37
N PRO A 167 4.65 6.62 2.48
CA PRO A 167 5.44 7.73 3.00
C PRO A 167 5.95 7.46 4.42
N ILE A 168 7.20 7.82 4.71
CA ILE A 168 7.77 7.66 6.06
C ILE A 168 7.06 8.56 7.07
N ALA A 169 6.54 9.70 6.63
CA ALA A 169 5.71 10.61 7.41
C ALA A 169 4.43 9.98 8.00
N TRP A 170 4.02 8.81 7.51
CA TRP A 170 2.94 8.04 8.12
C TRP A 170 3.42 7.18 9.29
N GLY A 171 4.68 6.76 9.32
CA GLY A 171 5.26 5.94 10.37
C GLY A 171 5.83 6.74 11.55
N THR A 172 6.18 8.02 11.32
CA THR A 172 6.81 8.87 12.34
C THR A 172 6.41 10.33 12.16
N ARG A 173 6.39 11.08 13.27
CA ARG A 173 6.25 12.55 13.29
C ARG A 173 7.59 13.25 13.45
N ASP A 174 8.67 12.52 13.70
CA ASP A 174 9.97 13.10 13.97
C ASP A 174 10.58 13.66 12.68
N PRO A 175 10.72 14.99 12.55
CA PRO A 175 11.31 15.60 11.36
C PRO A 175 12.75 15.12 11.14
N GLY A 176 13.50 14.79 12.20
CA GLY A 176 14.86 14.27 12.08
C GLY A 176 14.94 12.90 11.39
N VAL A 177 13.91 12.06 11.53
CA VAL A 177 13.83 10.78 10.81
C VAL A 177 13.51 11.01 9.34
N ILE A 178 12.57 11.91 9.04
CA ILE A 178 12.17 12.25 7.66
C ILE A 178 13.36 12.86 6.91
N GLU A 179 14.08 13.78 7.55
CA GLU A 179 15.27 14.42 6.98
C GLU A 179 16.39 13.42 6.70
N ARG A 180 16.71 12.53 7.66
CA ARG A 180 17.69 11.47 7.43
C ARG A 180 17.31 10.55 6.29
N ALA A 181 16.02 10.21 6.17
CA ALA A 181 15.54 9.40 5.06
C ALA A 181 15.66 10.13 3.72
N ARG A 182 15.34 11.43 3.68
CA ARG A 182 15.51 12.25 2.46
C ARG A 182 16.97 12.29 2.03
N SER A 183 17.89 12.56 2.96
CA SER A 183 19.33 12.65 2.66
C SER A 183 19.98 11.30 2.32
N ALA A 184 19.35 10.17 2.66
CA ALA A 184 19.85 8.84 2.31
C ALA A 184 19.53 8.42 0.87
N ILE A 185 18.57 9.10 0.22
CA ILE A 185 18.19 8.91 -1.19
C ILE A 185 19.15 9.73 -2.06
N SER A 186 19.57 9.21 -3.22
CA SER A 186 20.55 9.92 -4.05
C SER A 186 19.90 11.06 -4.83
N GLU A 187 20.64 12.15 -5.02
CA GLU A 187 20.18 13.32 -5.80
C GLU A 187 19.81 12.97 -7.25
N VAL A 188 20.43 11.94 -7.82
CA VAL A 188 20.12 11.45 -9.17
C VAL A 188 18.72 10.84 -9.24
N GLU A 189 18.29 10.12 -8.20
CA GLU A 189 16.92 9.59 -8.15
C GLU A 189 15.89 10.71 -7.97
N TRP A 190 16.22 11.75 -7.18
CA TRP A 190 15.37 12.93 -7.03
C TRP A 190 15.22 13.71 -8.33
N THR A 191 16.32 13.92 -9.05
CA THR A 191 16.34 14.63 -10.34
C THR A 191 15.53 13.86 -11.38
N LEU A 192 15.76 12.55 -11.50
CA LEU A 192 15.00 11.70 -12.42
C LEU A 192 13.49 11.76 -12.15
N LEU A 193 13.10 11.79 -10.88
CA LEU A 193 11.69 11.86 -10.50
C LEU A 193 11.08 13.24 -10.77
N ALA A 194 11.85 14.32 -10.57
CA ALA A 194 11.45 15.68 -10.90
C ALA A 194 11.24 15.87 -12.41
N ASP A 195 12.15 15.33 -13.24
CA ASP A 195 12.05 15.39 -14.70
C ASP A 195 10.82 14.63 -15.23
N ASN A 196 10.44 13.56 -14.54
CA ASN A 196 9.31 12.71 -14.92
C ASN A 196 8.00 13.06 -14.20
N ILE A 197 7.92 14.20 -13.50
CA ILE A 197 6.72 14.57 -12.72
C ILE A 197 5.47 14.68 -13.60
N THR A 198 5.63 15.10 -14.86
CA THR A 198 4.55 15.24 -15.84
C THR A 198 3.98 13.89 -16.29
N LEU A 199 4.77 12.81 -16.17
CA LEU A 199 4.31 11.45 -16.47
C LEU A 199 3.31 10.94 -15.43
N ALA A 200 3.16 11.58 -14.28
CA ALA A 200 2.24 11.16 -13.23
C ALA A 200 0.79 11.06 -13.71
N ALA A 201 0.33 12.00 -14.54
CA ALA A 201 -1.01 11.93 -15.13
C ALA A 201 -1.18 10.70 -16.03
N LYS A 202 -0.15 10.37 -16.82
CA LYS A 202 -0.12 9.18 -17.68
C LYS A 202 -0.11 7.89 -16.85
N VAL A 203 0.67 7.85 -15.77
CA VAL A 203 0.71 6.69 -14.86
C VAL A 203 -0.62 6.52 -14.13
N LEU A 204 -1.27 7.62 -13.73
CA LEU A 204 -2.57 7.57 -13.06
C LEU A 204 -3.68 7.05 -13.99
N ALA A 205 -3.61 7.38 -15.28
CA ALA A 205 -4.54 6.90 -16.31
C ALA A 205 -4.28 5.45 -16.74
N ALA A 206 -3.09 4.91 -16.48
CA ALA A 206 -2.75 3.53 -16.83
C ALA A 206 -3.49 2.53 -15.94
N GLU A 207 -4.00 1.44 -16.52
CA GLU A 207 -4.75 0.39 -15.81
C GLU A 207 -3.92 -0.24 -14.68
N SER A 208 -2.62 -0.43 -14.91
CA SER A 208 -1.65 -0.94 -13.95
C SER A 208 -1.23 0.06 -12.88
N LYS A 209 -1.58 1.35 -13.02
CA LYS A 209 -1.09 2.48 -12.22
C LYS A 209 0.44 2.52 -12.09
N ARG A 210 1.13 1.98 -13.10
CA ARG A 210 2.57 1.79 -13.14
C ARG A 210 3.07 1.99 -14.56
N LEU A 211 4.21 2.68 -14.67
CA LEU A 211 4.93 2.85 -15.92
C LEU A 211 6.36 2.35 -15.76
N LEU A 212 6.78 1.40 -16.59
CA LEU A 212 8.17 0.97 -16.66
C LEU A 212 8.98 2.05 -17.36
N LEU A 213 10.12 2.43 -16.79
CA LEU A 213 11.09 3.29 -17.44
C LEU A 213 11.97 2.44 -18.36
N ASP A 214 12.25 2.98 -19.55
CA ASP A 214 13.20 2.35 -20.46
C ASP A 214 14.61 2.43 -19.85
N PRO A 215 15.36 1.31 -19.77
CA PRO A 215 16.75 1.32 -19.29
C PRO A 215 17.64 2.36 -19.97
N HIS A 216 17.37 2.68 -21.25
CA HIS A 216 18.13 3.68 -22.01
C HIS A 216 17.83 5.14 -21.60
N GLN A 217 16.77 5.39 -20.85
CA GLN A 217 16.42 6.72 -20.31
C GLN A 217 16.95 6.95 -18.89
N LEU A 218 17.48 5.90 -18.25
CA LEU A 218 18.05 6.01 -16.90
C LEU A 218 19.44 6.66 -16.95
N PRO A 219 19.83 7.48 -15.96
CA PRO A 219 21.22 7.88 -15.75
C PRO A 219 22.15 6.68 -15.60
N GLU A 220 23.42 6.79 -16.00
CA GLU A 220 24.39 5.68 -15.98
C GLU A 220 24.53 5.04 -14.58
N GLU A 221 24.45 5.85 -13.53
CA GLU A 221 24.51 5.42 -12.13
C GLU A 221 23.38 4.45 -11.73
N LEU A 222 22.27 4.47 -12.46
CA LEU A 222 21.10 3.63 -12.20
C LEU A 222 21.00 2.44 -13.17
N ARG A 223 21.87 2.34 -14.21
CA ARG A 223 21.81 1.27 -15.21
C ARG A 223 22.41 -0.08 -14.78
N GLY A 224 23.12 -0.12 -13.65
CA GLY A 224 23.61 -1.36 -13.03
C GLY A 224 25.12 -1.53 -13.09
#